data_AF-A0A1I7JI02-F1
#
_entry.id   AF-A0A1I7JI02-F1
#
_cell.length_a   1.000
_cell.length_b   1.000
_cell.length_c   1.000
_cell.angle_alpha   90.00
_cell.angle_beta   90.00
_cell.angle_gamma   90.00
#
_symmetry.space_group_name_H-M   'P 1'
#
loop_
_entity.id
_entity.type
_entity.pdbx_description
1 polymer ?
#
loop_
_entity_poly.entity_id
_entity_poly.type
_entity_poly.pdbx_seq_one_letter_code
_entity_poly.pdbx_strand_id
1 'polypeptide(L)' 'MSDVKWISQITAYDVDKLEEFKLILNANEIISIAEDTFEIFDEETCNWVEHKGCEVYVRDCCYKVLNSYEEFFKIFGR' A
#
# COMPACT_ATOMS: atom_id res chain seq x y z
N MET A 1 -1.27 14.38 -24.30
CA MET A 1 -0.64 13.39 -23.40
C MET A 1 -1.17 13.70 -22.02
N SER A 2 -1.84 12.76 -21.38
CA SER A 2 -2.28 12.95 -19.98
C SER A 2 -1.03 12.94 -19.11
N ASP A 3 -0.89 13.93 -18.22
CA ASP A 3 0.22 13.96 -17.28
C ASP A 3 0.21 12.67 -16.43
N VAL A 4 1.38 12.03 -16.30
CA VAL A 4 1.51 10.82 -15.49
C VAL A 4 1.67 11.24 -14.03
N LYS A 5 0.71 10.86 -13.19
CA LYS A 5 0.77 11.10 -11.74
C LYS A 5 1.43 9.90 -11.06
N TRP A 6 2.52 10.13 -10.35
CA TRP A 6 3.26 9.10 -9.62
C TRP A 6 3.02 9.24 -8.11
N ILE A 7 2.96 8.11 -7.41
CA ILE A 7 2.84 8.05 -5.95
C ILE A 7 4.05 7.32 -5.41
N SER A 8 4.93 8.00 -4.67
CA SER A 8 6.24 7.49 -4.28
C SER A 8 6.48 7.37 -2.77
N GLN A 9 5.46 7.64 -1.95
CA GLN A 9 5.54 7.60 -0.48
C GLN A 9 4.72 6.46 0.11
N ILE A 10 4.67 5.31 -0.59
CA ILE A 10 3.93 4.14 -0.15
C ILE A 10 4.92 3.11 0.43
N THR A 11 4.59 2.58 1.60
CA THR A 11 5.25 1.40 2.14
C THR A 11 4.32 0.21 1.93
N ALA A 12 4.82 -0.84 1.29
CA ALA A 12 4.13 -2.10 1.09
C ALA A 12 4.74 -3.19 1.98
N TYR A 13 3.96 -4.24 2.21
CA TYR A 13 4.37 -5.39 3.02
C TYR A 13 4.21 -6.67 2.21
N ASP A 14 5.30 -7.43 2.11
CA ASP A 14 5.33 -8.76 1.51
C ASP A 14 5.08 -9.79 2.62
N VAL A 15 3.86 -10.35 2.66
CA VAL A 15 3.42 -11.30 3.69
C VAL A 15 4.18 -12.63 3.59
N ASP A 16 4.65 -13.01 2.40
CA ASP A 16 5.36 -14.29 2.21
C ASP A 16 6.81 -14.19 2.72
N LYS A 17 7.41 -13.01 2.60
CA LYS A 17 8.79 -12.75 3.05
C LYS A 17 8.90 -12.03 4.38
N LEU A 18 7.77 -11.56 4.92
CA LEU A 18 7.69 -10.79 6.15
C LEU A 18 8.50 -9.48 6.11
N GLU A 19 8.58 -8.83 4.94
CA GLU A 19 9.42 -7.65 4.73
C GLU A 19 8.63 -6.42 4.27
N GLU A 20 9.02 -5.25 4.77
CA GLU A 20 8.55 -3.97 4.25
C GLU A 20 9.38 -3.52 3.05
N PHE A 21 8.74 -2.89 2.07
CA PHE A 21 9.43 -2.29 0.93
C PHE A 21 8.78 -0.99 0.45
N LYS A 22 9.58 -0.14 -0.20
CA LYS A 22 9.07 1.10 -0.80
C LYS A 22 8.45 0.82 -2.16
N LEU A 23 7.25 1.34 -2.35
CA LEU A 23 6.48 1.16 -3.57
C LEU A 23 6.27 2.52 -4.26
N ILE A 24 6.54 2.56 -5.57
CA ILE A 24 6.23 3.69 -6.43
C ILE A 24 5.19 3.23 -7.44
N LEU A 25 4.01 3.87 -7.43
CA LEU A 25 2.88 3.51 -8.29
C LEU A 25 2.57 4.60 -9.30
N ASN A 26 2.21 4.19 -10.52
CA ASN A 26 1.56 5.07 -11.48
C ASN A 26 0.08 5.18 -11.12
N ALA A 27 -0.35 6.37 -10.69
CA ALA A 27 -1.72 6.65 -10.29
C ALA A 27 -2.73 6.37 -11.41
N ASN A 28 -2.33 6.52 -12.67
CA ASN A 28 -3.19 6.28 -13.82
C ASN A 28 -3.45 4.78 -14.07
N GLU A 29 -2.71 3.89 -13.41
CA GLU A 29 -2.82 2.43 -13.54
C GLU A 29 -3.49 1.77 -12.34
N ILE A 30 -3.79 2.54 -11.29
CA ILE A 30 -4.52 2.07 -10.13
C ILE A 30 -5.98 1.87 -10.53
N ILE A 31 -6.47 0.65 -10.32
CA ILE A 31 -7.85 0.26 -10.61
C ILE A 31 -8.73 0.54 -9.39
N SER A 32 -8.26 0.16 -8.20
CA SER A 32 -8.99 0.36 -6.95
C SER A 32 -8.05 0.41 -5.76
N ILE A 33 -8.56 1.01 -4.68
CA ILE A 33 -7.94 1.04 -3.36
C ILE A 33 -9.04 0.70 -2.37
N ALA A 34 -8.80 -0.28 -1.51
CA ALA A 34 -9.72 -0.69 -0.46
C ALA A 34 -9.00 -0.67 0.90
N GLU A 35 -9.68 -0.21 1.94
CA GLU A 35 -9.20 -0.42 3.31
C GLU A 35 -9.13 -1.92 3.59
N ASP A 36 -8.05 -2.34 4.23
CA ASP A 36 -7.84 -3.73 4.63
C ASP A 36 -7.14 -3.79 5.99
N THR A 37 -7.36 -4.90 6.69
CA THR A 37 -6.71 -5.20 7.97
C THR A 37 -5.98 -6.53 7.83
N PHE A 38 -4.67 -6.53 8.08
CA PHE A 38 -3.82 -7.71 7.94
C PHE A 38 -2.77 -7.76 9.05
N GLU A 39 -2.29 -8.97 9.35
CA GLU A 39 -1.24 -9.16 10.36
C GLU A 39 0.14 -8.91 9.76
N ILE A 40 0.97 -8.19 10.51
CA ILE A 40 2.38 -7.93 10.22
C ILE A 40 3.20 -8.58 11.31
N PHE A 41 4.30 -9.23 10.93
CA PHE A 41 5.25 -9.75 11.90
C PHE A 41 6.17 -8.63 12.42
N ASP A 42 6.10 -8.37 13.72
CA ASP A 42 6.99 -7.44 14.42
C ASP A 42 8.23 -8.21 14.92
N GLU A 43 9.37 -7.97 14.27
CA GLU A 43 10.64 -8.61 14.61
C GLU A 43 11.20 -8.16 15.97
N GLU A 44 10.86 -6.97 16.46
CA GLU A 44 11.37 -6.48 17.76
C GLU A 44 10.71 -7.22 18.92
N THR A 45 9.41 -7.46 18.81
CA THR A 45 8.64 -8.15 19.85
C THR A 45 8.43 -9.65 19.58
N CYS A 46 8.80 -10.13 18.39
CA CYS A 46 8.55 -11.50 17.90
C CYS A 46 7.07 -11.88 17.91
N ASN A 47 6.16 -10.95 17.62
CA ASN A 47 4.72 -11.18 17.61
C ASN A 47 4.07 -10.76 16.28
N TRP A 48 2.89 -11.30 16.02
CA TRP A 48 2.01 -10.82 14.96
C TRP A 48 1.16 -9.68 15.50
N VAL A 49 1.13 -8.57 14.76
CA VAL A 49 0.39 -7.36 15.12
C VAL A 49 -0.60 -7.05 14.02
N GLU A 50 -1.85 -6.78 14.39
CA GLU A 50 -2.87 -6.35 13.45
C GLU A 50 -2.56 -4.92 12.96
N HIS A 51 -2.52 -4.75 11.64
CA HIS A 51 -2.30 -3.46 11.00
C HIS A 51 -3.46 -3.12 10.07
N LYS A 52 -3.96 -1.88 10.22
CA LYS A 52 -4.98 -1.33 9.33
C LYS A 52 -4.31 -0.51 8.23
N GLY A 53 -4.34 -1.03 7.00
CA GLY A 53 -3.73 -0.42 5.82
C GLY A 53 -4.70 -0.39 4.65
N CYS A 54 -4.19 -0.64 3.45
CA CYS A 54 -5.00 -0.79 2.24
C CYS A 54 -4.51 -1.95 1.37
N GLU A 55 -5.39 -2.41 0.49
CA GLU A 55 -5.03 -3.14 -0.72
C GLU A 55 -5.12 -2.20 -1.92
N VAL A 56 -4.03 -2.13 -2.70
CA VAL A 56 -3.96 -1.33 -3.92
C VAL A 56 -3.86 -2.25 -5.12
N TYR A 57 -4.86 -2.19 -5.98
CA TYR A 57 -4.94 -2.99 -7.19
C TYR A 57 -4.42 -2.19 -8.37
N VAL A 58 -3.36 -2.68 -9.02
CA VAL A 58 -2.70 -2.07 -10.17
C VAL A 58 -2.59 -3.11 -11.27
N ARG A 59 -3.41 -2.97 -12.32
CA ARG A 59 -3.52 -3.97 -13.40
C ARG A 59 -3.79 -5.37 -12.81
N ASP A 60 -2.82 -6.29 -12.93
CA ASP A 60 -2.90 -7.68 -12.46
C ASP A 60 -2.23 -7.89 -11.09
N CYS A 61 -1.73 -6.82 -10.46
CA CYS A 61 -1.05 -6.87 -9.16
C CYS A 61 -1.95 -6.33 -8.04
N CYS A 62 -1.89 -6.96 -6.86
CA CYS A 62 -2.46 -6.44 -5.62
C CYS A 62 -1.32 -6.24 -4.62
N TYR A 63 -1.24 -5.03 -4.05
CA TYR A 63 -0.25 -4.69 -3.02
C TYR A 63 -0.95 -4.44 -1.69
N LYS A 64 -0.52 -5.16 -0.65
CA LYS A 64 -0.84 -4.78 0.73
C LYS A 64 0.08 -3.63 1.14
N VAL A 65 -0.52 -2.50 1.47
CA VAL A 65 0.19 -1.26 1.79
C VAL A 65 -0.13 -0.81 3.19
N LEU A 66 0.89 -0.32 3.88
CA LEU A 66 0.80 0.09 5.28
C LEU A 66 0.12 1.46 5.44
N ASN A 67 0.11 2.25 4.37
CA ASN A 67 -0.57 3.53 4.38
C ASN A 67 -2.08 3.36 4.54
N SER A 68 -2.66 4.26 5.31
CA SER A 68 -4.09 4.39 5.49
C SER A 68 -4.78 4.91 4.22
N TYR A 69 -6.07 4.63 4.11
CA TYR A 69 -6.88 5.13 2.99
C TYR A 69 -6.94 6.66 2.93
N GLU A 70 -6.91 7.33 4.09
CA GLU A 70 -6.87 8.79 4.18
C GLU A 70 -5.60 9.39 3.56
N GLU A 71 -4.46 8.70 3.66
CA GLU A 71 -3.23 9.14 3.01
C GLU A 71 -3.37 9.08 1.50
N PHE A 72 -3.99 8.03 0.95
CA PHE A 72 -4.32 7.95 -0.47
C PHE A 72 -5.26 9.08 -0.90
N PHE A 73 -6.32 9.38 -0.13
CA PHE A 73 -7.20 10.51 -0.44
C PHE A 73 -6.46 11.85 -0.50
N LYS A 74 -5.51 12.11 0.40
CA LYS A 74 -4.70 13.34 0.37
C LYS A 74 -3.82 13.42 -0.88
N ILE A 75 -3.37 12.28 -1.40
CA ILE A 75 -2.55 12.18 -2.61
C ILE A 75 -3.41 12.37 -3.87
N PHE A 76 -4.62 11.80 -3.93
CA PHE A 76 -5.52 11.92 -5.09
C PHE A 76 -6.37 13.18 -5.13
N GLY A 77 -6.80 13.69 -3.98
CA GLY A 77 -7.76 14.79 -3.82
C GLY A 77 -7.21 16.20 -4.03
N ARG A 78 -6.09 16.35 -4.74
CA ARG A 78 -5.51 17.63 -5.17
C ARG A 78 -5.36 17.68 -6.69
#